data_AF-A0A925J0T2-F1
#
_entry.id   AF-A0A925J0T2-F1
#
_cell.length_a   1.000
_cell.length_b   1.000
_cell.length_c   1.000
_cell.angle_alpha   90.00
_cell.angle_beta   90.00
_cell.angle_gamma   90.00
#
_symmetry.space_group_name_H-M   'P 1'
#
loop_
_entity.id
_entity.type
_entity.pdbx_description
1 polymer ?
#
loop_
_entity_poly.entity_id
_entity_poly.type
_entity_poly.pdbx_seq_one_letter_code
_entity_poly.pdbx_strand_id
1 'polypeptide(L)'
;MKPAKAQHEKENMVKQLDLSKAQKEQMKANRENTKNQMAELKKDESITVKEYNTRKAAILKSQKEQMESLLTPEQKTQLTQNNVNGKGKHKMNKGKNPEQMKAELNLSDEQMSMLKANREANKTKAQAIKDNAQLSETEKKSQLMALKQAQKESMKQLLTPEQLKTMKERKKAHKNKEGKK
;
A
#
# COMPACT_ATOMS: atom_id res chain seq x y z
N MET A 1 17.17 3.11 -18.67
CA MET A 1 15.91 3.15 -17.90
C MET A 1 16.24 2.85 -16.44
N LYS A 2 15.84 3.71 -15.49
CA LYS A 2 16.08 3.46 -14.05
C LYS A 2 15.03 2.47 -13.52
N PRO A 3 15.41 1.44 -12.74
CA PRO A 3 14.43 0.51 -12.18
C PRO A 3 13.42 1.23 -11.29
N ALA A 4 12.16 0.82 -11.33
CA ALA A 4 11.13 1.40 -10.47
C ALA A 4 11.45 1.11 -8.99
N LYS A 5 11.17 2.02 -8.06
CA LYS A 5 11.50 1.87 -6.62
C LYS A 5 11.08 0.55 -5.98
N ALA A 6 9.93 0.01 -6.37
CA ALA A 6 9.45 -1.29 -5.88
C ALA A 6 10.33 -2.47 -6.35
N GLN A 7 11.07 -2.31 -7.45
CA GLN A 7 12.09 -3.26 -7.90
C GLN A 7 13.36 -3.10 -7.06
N HIS A 8 13.81 -1.87 -6.78
CA HIS A 8 14.97 -1.61 -5.92
C HIS A 8 14.80 -2.08 -4.47
N GLU A 9 13.62 -1.89 -3.86
CA GLU A 9 13.35 -2.37 -2.49
C GLU A 9 13.37 -3.92 -2.41
N LYS A 10 12.80 -4.59 -3.41
CA LYS A 10 12.85 -6.07 -3.51
C LYS A 10 14.28 -6.56 -3.74
N GLU A 11 15.05 -5.85 -4.55
CA GLU A 11 16.44 -6.20 -4.85
C GLU A 11 17.35 -6.05 -3.62
N ASN A 12 17.14 -5.00 -2.81
CA ASN A 12 17.89 -4.80 -1.56
C ASN A 12 17.55 -5.85 -0.51
N MET A 13 16.28 -6.27 -0.40
CA MET A 13 15.90 -7.36 0.52
C MET A 13 16.50 -8.72 0.07
N VAL A 14 16.57 -8.98 -1.23
CA VAL A 14 17.22 -10.19 -1.79
C VAL A 14 18.75 -10.15 -1.61
N LYS A 15 19.37 -8.98 -1.69
CA LYS A 15 20.81 -8.79 -1.43
C LYS A 15 21.18 -9.01 0.04
N GLN A 16 20.27 -8.72 0.97
CA GLN A 16 20.51 -8.90 2.41
C GLN A 16 20.43 -10.35 2.90
N LEU A 17 19.86 -11.27 2.11
CA LEU A 17 19.67 -12.68 2.51
C LEU A 17 20.75 -13.61 1.95
N ASP A 18 21.76 -13.07 1.26
CA ASP A 18 22.85 -13.84 0.64
C ASP A 18 22.37 -15.07 -0.16
N LEU A 19 21.27 -14.90 -0.92
CA LEU A 19 20.68 -16.01 -1.66
C LEU A 19 21.64 -16.56 -2.72
N SER A 20 21.72 -17.90 -2.80
CA SER A 20 22.47 -18.60 -3.84
C SER A 20 21.89 -18.33 -5.23
N LYS A 21 22.67 -18.60 -6.29
CA LYS A 21 22.21 -18.44 -7.68
C LYS A 21 20.98 -19.31 -7.96
N ALA A 22 20.99 -20.56 -7.51
CA ALA A 22 19.87 -21.48 -7.66
C ALA A 22 18.62 -21.00 -6.90
N GLN A 23 18.77 -20.51 -5.66
CA GLN A 23 17.66 -19.92 -4.89
C GLN A 23 17.05 -18.71 -5.62
N LYS A 24 17.89 -17.83 -6.19
CA LYS A 24 17.45 -16.65 -6.95
C LYS A 24 16.67 -17.02 -8.20
N GLU A 25 17.09 -18.06 -8.93
CA GLU A 25 16.41 -18.54 -10.14
C GLU A 25 15.04 -19.14 -9.80
N GLN A 26 14.97 -19.98 -8.75
CA GLN A 26 13.70 -20.56 -8.30
C GLN A 26 12.73 -19.50 -7.77
N MET A 27 13.23 -18.48 -7.05
CA MET A 27 12.42 -17.34 -6.63
C MET A 27 11.84 -16.54 -7.80
N LYS A 28 12.60 -16.37 -8.88
CA LYS A 28 12.10 -15.71 -10.11
C LYS A 28 11.01 -16.56 -10.77
N ALA A 29 11.23 -17.86 -10.90
CA ALA A 29 10.25 -18.79 -11.47
C ALA A 29 8.94 -18.77 -10.67
N ASN A 30 9.00 -18.88 -9.34
CA ASN A 30 7.84 -18.82 -8.45
C ASN A 30 7.08 -17.49 -8.59
N ARG A 31 7.80 -16.38 -8.76
CA ARG A 31 7.21 -15.05 -8.95
C ARG A 31 6.47 -14.92 -10.27
N GLU A 32 7.05 -15.40 -11.38
CA GLU A 32 6.37 -15.38 -12.68
C GLU A 32 5.16 -16.32 -12.67
N ASN A 33 5.26 -17.50 -12.05
CA ASN A 33 4.10 -18.39 -11.89
C ASN A 33 2.96 -17.70 -11.11
N THR A 34 3.27 -17.10 -9.95
CA THR A 34 2.27 -16.34 -9.17
C THR A 34 1.64 -15.24 -10.00
N LYS A 35 2.43 -14.53 -10.81
CA LYS A 35 1.93 -13.45 -11.68
C LYS A 35 0.98 -13.98 -12.75
N ASN A 36 1.26 -15.14 -13.34
CA ASN A 36 0.39 -15.79 -14.31
C ASN A 36 -0.93 -16.24 -13.66
N GLN A 37 -0.87 -16.94 -12.52
CA GLN A 37 -2.06 -17.34 -11.76
C GLN A 37 -2.94 -16.15 -11.38
N MET A 38 -2.33 -15.03 -10.95
CA MET A 38 -3.05 -13.80 -10.66
C MET A 38 -3.62 -13.10 -11.90
N ALA A 39 -3.00 -13.26 -13.06
CA ALA A 39 -3.51 -12.71 -14.32
C ALA A 39 -4.70 -13.54 -14.82
N GLU A 40 -4.63 -14.85 -14.73
CA GLU A 40 -5.72 -15.77 -15.06
C GLU A 40 -6.92 -15.54 -14.13
N LEU A 41 -6.69 -15.47 -12.81
CA LEU A 41 -7.74 -15.18 -11.84
C LEU A 41 -8.46 -13.84 -12.12
N LYS A 42 -7.77 -12.86 -12.71
CA LYS A 42 -8.36 -11.56 -13.08
C LYS A 42 -9.14 -11.60 -14.40
N LYS A 43 -8.88 -12.56 -15.27
CA LYS A 43 -9.60 -12.75 -16.53
C LYS A 43 -10.90 -13.51 -16.36
N ASP A 44 -11.07 -14.19 -15.23
CA ASP A 44 -12.33 -14.84 -14.88
C ASP A 44 -13.37 -13.76 -14.53
N GLU A 45 -14.18 -13.37 -15.51
CA GLU A 45 -15.24 -12.36 -15.35
C GLU A 45 -16.48 -12.92 -14.62
N SER A 46 -16.56 -14.25 -14.47
CA SER A 46 -17.71 -14.94 -13.87
C SER A 46 -17.58 -15.20 -12.37
N ILE A 47 -16.38 -14.99 -11.81
CA ILE A 47 -16.08 -15.29 -10.41
C ILE A 47 -16.74 -14.31 -9.44
N THR A 48 -17.27 -14.82 -8.32
CA THR A 48 -17.78 -13.94 -7.26
C THR A 48 -16.62 -13.26 -6.51
N VAL A 49 -16.90 -12.12 -5.88
CA VAL A 49 -15.90 -11.39 -5.06
C VAL A 49 -15.34 -12.27 -3.93
N LYS A 50 -16.18 -13.09 -3.31
CA LYS A 50 -15.79 -14.00 -2.23
C LYS A 50 -14.82 -15.07 -2.73
N GLU A 51 -15.11 -15.67 -3.87
CA GLU A 51 -14.25 -16.69 -4.50
C GLU A 51 -12.95 -16.08 -5.01
N TYR A 52 -13.00 -14.91 -5.65
CA TYR A 52 -11.80 -14.18 -6.07
C TYR A 52 -10.86 -13.92 -4.91
N ASN A 53 -11.38 -13.40 -3.79
CA ASN A 53 -10.58 -13.15 -2.61
C ASN A 53 -10.02 -14.44 -2.00
N THR A 54 -10.80 -15.52 -2.00
CA THR A 54 -10.38 -16.84 -1.50
C THR A 54 -9.25 -17.42 -2.36
N ARG A 55 -9.41 -17.45 -3.68
CA ARG A 55 -8.38 -17.94 -4.62
C ARG A 55 -7.12 -17.09 -4.57
N LYS A 56 -7.27 -15.76 -4.51
CA LYS A 56 -6.13 -14.84 -4.34
C LYS A 56 -5.38 -15.11 -3.03
N ALA A 57 -6.09 -15.31 -1.92
CA ALA A 57 -5.45 -15.63 -0.65
C ALA A 57 -4.68 -16.95 -0.71
N ALA A 58 -5.25 -17.98 -1.36
CA ALA A 58 -4.59 -19.26 -1.59
C ALA A 58 -3.31 -19.12 -2.43
N ILE A 59 -3.36 -18.37 -3.54
CA ILE A 59 -2.19 -18.08 -4.40
C ILE A 59 -1.07 -17.40 -3.59
N LEU A 60 -1.41 -16.37 -2.81
CA LEU A 60 -0.42 -15.65 -2.00
C LEU A 60 0.14 -16.49 -0.86
N LYS A 61 -0.68 -17.37 -0.26
CA LYS A 61 -0.23 -18.31 0.77
C LYS A 61 0.76 -19.32 0.18
N SER A 62 0.42 -19.92 -0.97
CA SER A 62 1.30 -20.86 -1.67
C SER A 62 2.61 -20.21 -2.08
N GLN A 63 2.58 -18.99 -2.64
CA GLN A 63 3.79 -18.23 -2.94
C GLN A 63 4.69 -18.06 -1.71
N LYS A 64 4.09 -17.76 -0.55
CA LYS A 64 4.83 -17.59 0.71
C LYS A 64 5.46 -18.91 1.17
N GLU A 65 4.72 -20.01 1.13
CA GLU A 65 5.21 -21.35 1.49
C GLU A 65 6.35 -21.80 0.57
N GLN A 66 6.20 -21.59 -0.75
CA GLN A 66 7.25 -21.87 -1.73
C GLN A 66 8.50 -21.01 -1.51
N MET A 67 8.35 -19.73 -1.15
CA MET A 67 9.50 -18.90 -0.79
C MET A 67 10.18 -19.43 0.48
N GLU A 68 9.41 -19.80 1.51
CA GLU A 68 9.95 -20.30 2.77
C GLU A 68 10.66 -21.64 2.61
N SER A 69 10.23 -22.52 1.70
CA SER A 69 10.92 -23.79 1.44
C SER A 69 12.28 -23.60 0.77
N LEU A 70 12.52 -22.48 0.10
CA LEU A 70 13.79 -22.18 -0.57
C LEU A 70 14.86 -21.61 0.36
N LEU A 71 14.48 -21.17 1.57
CA LEU A 71 15.36 -20.45 2.48
C LEU A 71 15.92 -21.36 3.56
N THR A 72 17.17 -21.11 3.93
CA THR A 72 17.79 -21.76 5.10
C THR A 72 17.15 -21.27 6.41
N PRO A 73 17.28 -22.01 7.52
CA PRO A 73 16.81 -21.56 8.84
C PRO A 73 17.36 -20.18 9.25
N GLU A 74 18.63 -19.91 8.93
CA GLU A 74 19.28 -18.62 9.19
C GLU A 74 18.66 -17.48 8.36
N GLN A 75 18.43 -17.72 7.06
CA GLN A 75 17.77 -16.76 6.17
C GLN A 75 16.32 -16.48 6.58
N LYS A 76 15.58 -17.50 7.06
CA LYS A 76 14.24 -17.32 7.65
C LYS A 76 14.28 -16.40 8.86
N THR A 77 15.25 -16.60 9.74
CA THR A 77 15.43 -15.77 10.94
C THR A 77 15.71 -14.31 10.56
N GLN A 78 16.61 -14.06 9.62
CA GLN A 78 16.87 -12.70 9.11
C GLN A 78 15.62 -12.06 8.49
N LEU A 79 14.82 -12.81 7.73
CA LEU A 79 13.55 -12.32 7.19
C LEU A 79 12.55 -11.92 8.28
N THR A 80 12.44 -12.70 9.35
CA THR A 80 11.52 -12.37 10.45
C THR A 80 11.97 -11.11 11.18
N GLN A 81 13.27 -10.95 11.46
CA GLN A 81 13.82 -9.74 12.07
C GLN A 81 13.62 -8.51 11.17
N ASN A 82 13.89 -8.64 9.87
CA ASN A 82 13.67 -7.56 8.90
C ASN A 82 12.18 -7.20 8.76
N ASN A 83 11.28 -8.18 8.84
CA ASN A 83 9.84 -7.93 8.87
C ASN A 83 9.37 -7.25 10.16
N VAL A 84 9.94 -7.58 11.31
CA VAL A 84 9.65 -6.90 12.59
C VAL A 84 10.14 -5.45 12.53
N ASN A 85 11.36 -5.22 12.03
CA ASN A 85 11.93 -3.89 11.85
C ASN A 85 11.14 -3.06 10.82
N GLY A 86 10.70 -3.70 9.72
CA GLY A 86 9.85 -3.10 8.71
C GLY A 86 8.45 -2.76 9.23
N LYS A 87 7.82 -3.65 10.00
CA LYS A 87 6.53 -3.39 10.68
C LYS A 87 6.65 -2.29 11.73
N GLY A 88 7.77 -2.17 12.44
CA GLY A 88 8.06 -1.06 13.35
C GLY A 88 8.08 0.29 12.62
N LYS A 89 8.81 0.36 11.50
CA LYS A 89 8.85 1.55 10.62
C LYS A 89 7.49 1.84 9.98
N HIS A 90 6.74 0.81 9.59
CA HIS A 90 5.41 0.99 9.01
C HIS A 90 4.38 1.42 10.06
N LYS A 91 4.42 0.91 11.30
CA LYS A 91 3.59 1.39 12.41
C LYS A 91 3.91 2.84 12.77
N MET A 92 5.19 3.23 12.82
CA MET A 92 5.60 4.62 13.04
C MET A 92 5.13 5.57 11.93
N ASN A 93 4.93 5.07 10.70
CA ASN A 93 4.51 5.88 9.56
C ASN A 93 3.01 5.75 9.21
N LYS A 94 2.27 4.82 9.84
CA LYS A 94 0.84 4.55 9.57
C LYS A 94 -0.12 5.55 10.20
N GLY A 95 0.39 6.39 11.10
CA GLY A 95 -0.28 7.61 11.51
C GLY A 95 0.73 8.74 11.42
N LYS A 96 0.70 9.52 10.34
CA LYS A 96 1.01 10.95 10.55
C LYS A 96 -0.01 11.39 11.58
N ASN A 97 0.44 11.55 12.82
CA ASN A 97 -0.43 11.79 13.96
C ASN A 97 -1.27 13.02 13.60
N PRO A 98 -2.62 13.00 13.70
CA PRO A 98 -3.44 14.20 13.47
C PRO A 98 -2.85 15.44 14.17
N GLU A 99 -2.22 15.26 15.33
CA GLU A 99 -1.50 16.29 16.08
C GLU A 99 -0.26 16.84 15.35
N GLN A 100 0.52 15.99 14.68
CA GLN A 100 1.62 16.45 13.82
C GLN A 100 1.07 17.31 12.69
N MET A 101 -0.01 16.89 12.04
CA MET A 101 -0.62 17.71 10.98
C MET A 101 -1.18 19.04 11.53
N LYS A 102 -1.75 19.03 12.74
CA LYS A 102 -2.22 20.23 13.43
C LYS A 102 -1.08 21.23 13.62
N ALA A 103 0.03 20.79 14.21
CA ALA A 103 1.20 21.62 14.44
C ALA A 103 1.86 22.08 13.11
N GLU A 104 1.96 21.19 12.13
CA GLU A 104 2.64 21.46 10.87
C GLU A 104 1.92 22.45 9.96
N LEU A 105 0.60 22.52 10.05
CA LEU A 105 -0.24 23.43 9.26
C LEU A 105 -0.86 24.53 10.12
N ASN A 106 -0.48 24.63 11.39
CA ASN A 106 -1.10 25.56 12.35
C ASN A 106 -2.64 25.51 12.27
N LEU A 107 -3.22 24.29 12.30
CA LEU A 107 -4.67 24.12 12.21
C LEU A 107 -5.33 24.56 13.50
N SER A 108 -6.48 25.23 13.38
CA SER A 108 -7.35 25.45 14.54
C SER A 108 -7.94 24.13 15.06
N ASP A 109 -8.42 24.13 16.30
CA ASP A 109 -9.12 22.97 16.87
C ASP A 109 -10.37 22.58 16.08
N GLU A 110 -11.11 23.56 15.58
CA GLU A 110 -12.27 23.35 14.72
C GLU A 110 -11.88 22.70 13.39
N GLN A 111 -10.86 23.23 12.71
CA GLN A 111 -10.33 22.64 11.46
C GLN A 111 -9.87 21.20 11.68
N MET A 112 -9.18 20.93 12.80
CA MET A 112 -8.72 19.59 13.16
C MET A 112 -9.90 18.64 13.43
N SER A 113 -10.94 19.10 14.13
CA SER A 113 -12.16 18.32 14.40
C SER A 113 -12.88 17.96 13.09
N MET A 114 -13.09 18.94 12.20
CA MET A 114 -13.72 18.72 10.89
C MET A 114 -12.91 17.74 10.03
N LEU A 115 -11.57 17.82 10.06
CA LEU A 115 -10.72 16.87 9.33
C LEU A 115 -10.80 15.44 9.91
N LYS A 116 -10.92 15.27 11.23
CA LYS A 116 -11.13 13.96 11.85
C LYS A 116 -12.48 13.37 11.42
N ALA A 117 -13.56 14.12 11.56
CA ALA A 117 -14.90 13.69 11.17
C ALA A 117 -14.97 13.33 9.68
N ASN A 118 -14.38 14.14 8.79
CA ASN A 118 -14.34 13.87 7.36
C ASN A 118 -13.52 12.59 7.05
N ARG A 119 -12.43 12.32 7.78
CA ARG A 119 -11.67 11.06 7.63
C ARG A 119 -12.48 9.84 8.04
N GLU A 120 -13.21 9.91 9.15
CA GLU A 120 -14.05 8.80 9.61
C GLU A 120 -15.20 8.54 8.64
N ALA A 121 -15.91 9.58 8.20
CA ALA A 121 -16.96 9.46 7.20
C ALA A 121 -16.45 8.83 5.90
N ASN A 122 -15.28 9.25 5.41
CA ASN A 122 -14.68 8.66 4.22
C ASN A 122 -14.24 7.20 4.41
N LYS A 123 -13.78 6.84 5.61
CA LYS A 123 -13.45 5.45 5.94
C LYS A 123 -14.70 4.57 5.83
N THR A 124 -15.81 5.02 6.39
CA THR A 124 -17.10 4.32 6.31
C THR A 124 -17.59 4.20 4.87
N LYS A 125 -17.57 5.29 4.09
CA LYS A 125 -17.94 5.26 2.65
C LYS A 125 -17.05 4.33 1.83
N ALA A 126 -15.74 4.37 2.06
CA ALA A 126 -14.81 3.50 1.37
C ALA A 126 -15.02 2.02 1.72
N GLN A 127 -15.41 1.72 2.96
CA GLN A 127 -15.73 0.36 3.39
C GLN A 127 -17.01 -0.14 2.73
N ALA A 128 -18.07 0.68 2.72
CA ALA A 128 -19.33 0.36 2.04
C ALA A 128 -19.12 0.05 0.55
N ILE A 129 -18.29 0.82 -0.17
CA ILE A 129 -17.98 0.54 -1.59
C ILE A 129 -17.26 -0.81 -1.74
N LYS A 130 -16.32 -1.14 -0.85
CA LYS A 130 -15.56 -2.40 -0.93
C LYS A 130 -16.45 -3.62 -0.66
N ASP A 131 -17.34 -3.49 0.33
CA ASP A 131 -18.19 -4.57 0.79
C ASP A 131 -19.44 -4.73 -0.09
N ASN A 132 -19.75 -3.76 -0.94
CA ASN A 132 -20.89 -3.84 -1.85
C ASN A 132 -20.68 -4.98 -2.87
N ALA A 133 -21.46 -6.05 -2.73
CA ALA A 133 -21.39 -7.23 -3.60
C ALA A 133 -22.02 -7.00 -4.99
N GLN A 134 -22.81 -5.93 -5.17
CA GLN A 134 -23.47 -5.60 -6.44
C GLN A 134 -22.55 -4.82 -7.40
N LEU A 135 -21.43 -4.28 -6.91
CA LEU A 135 -20.48 -3.54 -7.74
C LEU A 135 -19.38 -4.47 -8.26
N SER A 136 -19.09 -4.38 -9.56
CA SER A 136 -17.89 -4.94 -10.15
C SER A 136 -16.62 -4.26 -9.64
N GLU A 137 -15.46 -4.89 -9.83
CA GLU A 137 -14.16 -4.33 -9.41
C GLU A 137 -13.85 -2.99 -10.12
N THR A 138 -14.24 -2.83 -11.38
CA THR A 138 -14.06 -1.59 -12.14
C THR A 138 -14.92 -0.47 -11.57
N GLU A 139 -16.18 -0.76 -11.21
CA GLU A 139 -17.09 0.19 -10.58
C GLU A 139 -16.61 0.57 -9.18
N LYS A 140 -16.22 -0.40 -8.34
CA LYS A 140 -15.62 -0.14 -7.02
C LYS A 140 -14.41 0.77 -7.14
N LYS A 141 -13.52 0.50 -8.09
CA LYS A 141 -12.34 1.32 -8.34
C LYS A 141 -12.71 2.73 -8.76
N SER A 142 -13.68 2.89 -9.65
CA SER A 142 -14.20 4.19 -10.11
C SER A 142 -14.77 4.99 -8.94
N GLN A 143 -15.66 4.39 -8.14
CA GLN A 143 -16.27 5.03 -6.99
C GLN A 143 -15.25 5.39 -5.90
N LEU A 144 -14.26 4.53 -5.65
CA LEU A 144 -13.16 4.85 -4.73
C LEU A 144 -12.28 6.00 -5.25
N MET A 145 -12.09 6.13 -6.57
CA MET A 145 -11.39 7.28 -7.16
C MET A 145 -12.19 8.57 -6.99
N ALA A 146 -13.50 8.53 -7.26
CA ALA A 146 -14.40 9.65 -7.04
C ALA A 146 -14.41 10.09 -5.57
N LEU A 147 -14.52 9.14 -4.63
CA LEU A 147 -14.46 9.40 -3.19
C LEU A 147 -13.13 10.07 -2.79
N LYS A 148 -12.00 9.59 -3.33
CA LYS A 148 -10.69 10.22 -3.10
C LYS A 148 -10.60 11.63 -3.66
N GLN A 149 -11.27 11.91 -4.77
CA GLN A 149 -11.26 13.24 -5.38
C GLN A 149 -12.10 14.22 -4.54
N ALA A 150 -13.32 13.82 -4.18
CA ALA A 150 -14.19 14.58 -3.27
C ALA A 150 -13.53 14.84 -1.91
N GLN A 151 -12.80 13.85 -1.37
CA GLN A 151 -12.01 14.04 -0.15
C GLN A 151 -10.96 15.15 -0.31
N LYS A 152 -10.26 15.21 -1.44
CA LYS A 152 -9.24 16.25 -1.66
C LYS A 152 -9.87 17.63 -1.76
N GLU A 153 -11.04 17.74 -2.38
CA GLU A 153 -11.76 19.00 -2.55
C GLU A 153 -12.30 19.51 -1.23
N SER A 154 -12.98 18.66 -0.45
CA SER A 154 -13.46 19.02 0.90
C SER A 154 -12.30 19.43 1.82
N MET A 155 -11.17 18.71 1.77
CA MET A 155 -9.99 19.11 2.53
C MET A 155 -9.43 20.48 2.09
N LYS A 156 -9.51 20.83 0.79
CA LYS A 156 -9.05 22.14 0.33
C LYS A 156 -9.94 23.28 0.83
N GLN A 157 -11.24 23.04 0.97
CA GLN A 157 -12.18 24.03 1.49
C GLN A 157 -11.99 24.28 2.99
N LEU A 158 -11.51 23.28 3.74
CA LEU A 158 -11.26 23.40 5.19
C LEU A 158 -9.96 24.12 5.54
N LEU A 159 -9.05 24.29 4.58
CA LEU A 159 -7.71 24.85 4.80
C LEU A 159 -7.60 26.24 4.19
N THR A 160 -6.84 27.12 4.85
CA THR A 160 -6.54 28.44 4.30
C THR A 160 -5.62 28.34 3.06
N PRO A 161 -5.56 29.37 2.20
CA PRO A 161 -4.65 29.40 1.06
C PRO A 161 -3.18 29.17 1.44
N GLU A 162 -2.76 29.71 2.59
CA GLU A 162 -1.41 29.54 3.12
C GLU A 162 -1.15 28.09 3.57
N GLN A 163 -2.08 27.49 4.31
CA GLN A 163 -2.00 26.08 4.73
C GLN A 163 -1.96 25.14 3.51
N LEU A 164 -2.70 25.46 2.45
CA LEU A 164 -2.67 24.74 1.18
C LEU A 164 -1.32 24.85 0.46
N LYS A 165 -0.69 26.03 0.50
CA LYS A 165 0.65 26.24 -0.07
C LYS A 165 1.68 25.38 0.66
N THR A 166 1.69 25.41 2.00
CA THR A 166 2.56 24.58 2.84
C THR A 166 2.39 23.09 2.54
N MET A 167 1.15 22.63 2.42
CA MET A 167 0.84 21.25 2.03
C MET A 167 1.41 20.87 0.65
N LYS A 168 1.24 21.74 -0.37
CA LYS A 168 1.73 21.49 -1.73
C LYS A 168 3.25 21.45 -1.78
N GLU A 169 3.92 22.38 -1.11
CA GLU A 169 5.39 22.46 -1.03
C GLU A 169 5.97 21.23 -0.35
N ARG A 170 5.38 20.78 0.76
CA ARG A 170 5.81 19.55 1.43
C ARG A 170 5.59 18.31 0.56
N LYS A 171 4.49 18.25 -0.19
CA LYS A 171 4.27 17.16 -1.15
C LYS A 171 5.34 17.13 -2.24
N LYS A 172 5.77 18.31 -2.73
CA LYS A 172 6.90 18.42 -3.67
C LYS A 172 8.22 18.02 -3.01
N ALA A 173 8.49 18.46 -1.79
CA ALA A 173 9.70 18.11 -1.04
C ALA A 173 9.80 16.59 -0.77
N HIS A 174 8.69 15.94 -0.44
CA HIS A 174 8.63 14.47 -0.32
C HIS A 174 8.93 13.79 -1.65
N LYS A 175 8.30 14.22 -2.76
CA LYS A 175 8.60 13.68 -4.10
C LYS A 175 10.07 13.86 -4.49
N ASN A 176 10.68 14.99 -4.14
CA ASN A 176 12.08 15.27 -4.47
C ASN A 176 13.05 14.47 -3.61
N LYS A 177 12.77 14.27 -2.31
CA LYS A 177 13.53 13.35 -1.45
C LYS A 177 13.42 11.90 -1.93
N GLU A 178 12.27 11.58 -2.50
CA GLU A 178 12.00 10.31 -3.12
C GLU A 178 12.68 10.12 -4.49
N GLY A 179 12.99 11.18 -5.23
CA GLY A 179 13.70 11.13 -6.52
C GLY A 179 15.22 11.27 -6.42
N LYS A 180 15.75 11.64 -5.24
CA LYS A 180 17.19 11.80 -4.96
C LYS A 180 17.82 10.62 -4.19
N LYS A 181 17.10 9.52 -4.00
CA LYS A 181 17.60 8.30 -3.36
C LYS A 181 17.50 7.12 -4.31
#